data_AF-A0A6C0CSX7-F1
#
_entry.id   AF-A0A6C0CSX7-F1
#
_cell.length_a   1.000
_cell.length_b   1.000
_cell.length_c   1.000
_cell.angle_alpha   90.00
_cell.angle_beta   90.00
_cell.angle_gamma   90.00
#
_symmetry.space_group_name_H-M   'P 1'
#
loop_
_entity.id
_entity.type
_entity.pdbx_description
1 polymer ?
#
loop_
_entity_poly.entity_id
_entity_poly.type
_entity_poly.pdbx_seq_one_letter_code
_entity_poly.pdbx_strand_id
1 'polypeptide(L)'
;MNTTTLSTLFNNNSFASNVEKFNWIIDITKHIISIAEFAIRTGVELDEECLLLCQRIHNKKDTDPIKLDRSMLQIVGFRNTFTEKTNKKGTVKLMDERTDFHNAKRCLTKIFPCGNSPDDIDKQWFIVKTGSPTGLPVLQNGGQNKEDIYVRRQAFEIFNAVANTDKSQRNMIFLITIKNLVFDYQMYFMAYMLKKDEYNLSLKDDKIDTLTYEITTLVTENKQQSYEIKDLKSRFEHLMTRTEDIHDKLDEQKIENGELKTEVVHIRETIEQVNEHVVPEIKERLLTDHFVILHDHDITNHYYIIRAQKRAISTAIRTVKKLHPNMYVLLNEIDYTHPKNLFVIFKKYITDNVQYTSKIQIVYNHIRVCEEYTTPSTSQTDHELVRLFETVKTTIMNDVRDTMIV
;
A
#
# COMPACT_ATOMS: atom_id res chain seq x y z
N MET A 1 -24.32 -19.41 -10.46
CA MET A 1 -23.40 -19.72 -9.34
C MET A 1 -24.10 -19.31 -8.06
N ASN A 2 -24.42 -20.30 -7.22
CA ASN A 2 -25.34 -20.17 -6.08
C ASN A 2 -24.69 -19.47 -4.89
N THR A 3 -25.33 -18.40 -4.42
CA THR A 3 -25.11 -17.75 -3.13
C THR A 3 -26.01 -18.39 -2.08
N THR A 4 -25.58 -19.52 -1.51
CA THR A 4 -26.23 -20.08 -0.31
C THR A 4 -25.25 -20.96 0.46
N THR A 5 -24.50 -20.38 1.41
CA THR A 5 -23.95 -21.06 2.62
C THR A 5 -23.03 -20.10 3.38
N LEU A 6 -23.62 -19.15 4.13
CA LEU A 6 -22.88 -18.35 5.12
C LEU A 6 -23.76 -17.98 6.33
N SER A 7 -24.77 -18.79 6.63
CA SER A 7 -25.73 -18.58 7.73
C SER A 7 -25.76 -19.70 8.78
N THR A 8 -24.80 -20.64 8.76
CA THR A 8 -24.79 -21.81 9.69
C THR A 8 -23.54 -21.95 10.57
N LEU A 9 -22.83 -20.85 10.86
CA LEU A 9 -21.67 -20.87 11.77
C LEU A 9 -21.73 -19.92 12.98
N PHE A 10 -22.90 -19.36 13.29
CA PHE A 10 -23.10 -18.59 14.52
C PHE A 10 -24.15 -19.24 15.41
N ASN A 11 -23.75 -20.34 16.06
CA ASN A 11 -24.41 -20.84 17.26
C ASN A 11 -23.37 -20.91 18.40
N ASN A 12 -22.82 -19.74 18.76
CA ASN A 12 -21.70 -19.57 19.70
C ASN A 12 -22.12 -19.10 21.11
N ASN A 13 -23.42 -19.14 21.44
CA ASN A 13 -23.90 -18.63 22.74
C ASN A 13 -23.54 -19.53 23.94
N SER A 14 -23.11 -20.79 23.74
CA SER A 14 -22.67 -21.65 24.85
C SER A 14 -21.16 -21.60 25.11
N PHE A 15 -20.35 -21.29 24.08
CA PHE A 15 -18.89 -21.24 24.22
C PHE A 15 -18.43 -19.91 24.83
N ALA A 16 -19.06 -18.79 24.47
CA ALA A 16 -18.80 -17.49 25.08
C ALA A 16 -19.09 -17.50 26.60
N SER A 17 -20.19 -18.14 27.03
CA SER A 17 -20.54 -18.26 28.45
C SER A 17 -19.53 -19.07 29.27
N ASN A 18 -18.94 -20.10 28.68
CA ASN A 18 -17.95 -20.94 29.36
C ASN A 18 -16.56 -20.29 29.35
N VAL A 19 -16.20 -19.56 28.30
CA VAL A 19 -14.95 -18.76 28.25
C VAL A 19 -15.03 -17.58 29.20
N GLU A 20 -16.18 -16.91 29.35
CA GLU A 20 -16.38 -15.86 30.36
C GLU A 20 -16.30 -16.42 31.79
N LYS A 21 -16.89 -17.58 32.07
CA LYS A 21 -16.76 -18.24 33.39
C LYS A 21 -15.33 -18.72 33.67
N PHE A 22 -14.61 -19.21 32.66
CA PHE A 22 -13.23 -19.65 32.80
C PHE A 22 -12.27 -18.46 32.97
N ASN A 23 -12.50 -17.37 32.23
CA ASN A 23 -11.81 -16.09 32.43
C ASN A 23 -12.11 -15.50 33.81
N TRP A 24 -13.34 -15.61 34.32
CA TRP A 24 -13.70 -15.19 35.67
C TRP A 24 -12.98 -15.99 36.77
N ILE A 25 -12.84 -17.32 36.62
CA ILE A 25 -12.10 -18.18 37.56
C ILE A 25 -10.58 -17.90 37.48
N ILE A 26 -10.04 -17.69 36.27
CA ILE A 26 -8.65 -17.28 36.06
C ILE A 26 -8.40 -15.89 36.64
N ASP A 27 -9.36 -14.96 36.50
CA ASP A 27 -9.27 -13.60 37.04
C ASP A 27 -9.33 -13.59 38.56
N ILE A 28 -10.16 -14.41 39.21
CA ILE A 28 -10.16 -14.52 40.68
C ILE A 28 -8.84 -15.09 41.20
N THR A 29 -8.31 -16.12 40.54
CA THR A 29 -7.04 -16.73 40.97
C THR A 29 -5.87 -15.75 40.75
N LYS A 30 -5.88 -15.00 39.66
CA LYS A 30 -4.95 -13.88 39.41
C LYS A 30 -5.16 -12.72 40.37
N HIS A 31 -6.39 -12.42 40.79
CA HIS A 31 -6.68 -11.38 41.77
C HIS A 31 -6.19 -11.79 43.15
N ILE A 32 -6.35 -13.04 43.58
CA ILE A 32 -5.82 -13.50 44.88
C ILE A 32 -4.29 -13.43 44.90
N ILE A 33 -3.63 -13.81 43.80
CA ILE A 33 -2.17 -13.67 43.65
C ILE A 33 -1.76 -12.18 43.60
N SER A 34 -2.45 -11.35 42.81
CA SER A 34 -2.18 -9.90 42.73
C SER A 34 -2.47 -9.16 44.03
N ILE A 35 -3.48 -9.56 44.80
CA ILE A 35 -3.82 -9.00 46.12
C ILE A 35 -2.77 -9.42 47.14
N ALA A 36 -2.30 -10.67 47.10
CA ALA A 36 -1.20 -11.13 47.94
C ALA A 36 0.11 -10.40 47.58
N GLU A 37 0.43 -10.25 46.29
CA GLU A 37 1.59 -9.50 45.82
C GLU A 37 1.48 -7.99 46.15
N PHE A 38 0.29 -7.41 46.06
CA PHE A 38 0.03 -6.02 46.43
C PHE A 38 0.09 -5.82 47.95
N ALA A 39 -0.42 -6.75 48.75
CA ALA A 39 -0.27 -6.78 50.21
C ALA A 39 1.22 -6.86 50.62
N ILE A 40 2.00 -7.72 49.95
CA ILE A 40 3.45 -7.83 50.15
C ILE A 40 4.15 -6.51 49.78
N ARG A 41 3.81 -5.90 48.64
CA ARG A 41 4.39 -4.62 48.20
C ARG A 41 4.00 -3.43 49.07
N THR A 42 2.83 -3.47 49.71
CA THR A 42 2.36 -2.42 50.61
C THR A 42 2.81 -2.63 52.07
N GLY A 43 3.56 -3.71 52.36
CA GLY A 43 4.10 -3.99 53.69
C GLY A 43 3.07 -4.51 54.69
N VAL A 44 1.94 -5.07 54.21
CA VAL A 44 0.93 -5.68 55.08
C VAL A 44 1.42 -7.06 55.51
N GLU A 45 1.84 -7.21 56.77
CA GLU A 45 2.13 -8.52 57.36
C GLU A 45 0.83 -9.33 57.52
N LEU A 46 0.74 -10.45 56.82
CA LEU A 46 -0.42 -11.34 56.87
C LEU A 46 -0.15 -12.44 57.91
N ASP A 47 -0.86 -12.42 59.03
CA ASP A 47 -0.83 -13.50 60.04
C ASP A 47 -1.31 -14.83 59.42
N GLU A 48 -0.60 -15.93 59.68
CA GLU A 48 -0.88 -17.25 59.12
C GLU A 48 -2.29 -17.76 59.48
N GLU A 49 -2.76 -17.44 60.70
CA GLU A 49 -4.13 -17.76 61.13
C GLU A 49 -5.18 -16.95 60.34
N CYS A 50 -4.87 -15.71 59.98
CA CYS A 50 -5.73 -14.83 59.19
C CYS A 50 -5.74 -15.24 57.70
N LEU A 51 -4.61 -15.70 57.17
CA LEU A 51 -4.53 -16.29 55.83
C LEU A 51 -5.38 -17.56 55.72
N LEU A 52 -5.32 -18.44 56.72
CA LEU A 52 -6.13 -19.64 56.79
C LEU A 52 -7.63 -19.31 56.87
N LEU A 53 -7.99 -18.26 57.62
CA LEU A 53 -9.36 -17.72 57.66
C LEU A 53 -9.82 -17.26 56.27
N CYS A 54 -8.98 -16.49 55.58
CA CYS A 54 -9.25 -16.04 54.21
C CYS A 54 -9.44 -17.22 53.25
N GLN A 55 -8.57 -18.23 53.26
CA GLN A 55 -8.71 -19.40 52.38
C GLN A 55 -10.03 -20.16 52.60
N ARG A 56 -10.48 -20.27 53.85
CA ARG A 56 -11.70 -20.99 54.21
C ARG A 56 -12.99 -20.23 53.86
N ILE A 57 -12.94 -18.90 53.87
CA ILE A 57 -14.13 -18.05 53.68
C ILE A 57 -14.20 -17.47 52.27
N HIS A 58 -13.07 -17.06 51.68
CA HIS A 58 -13.03 -16.30 50.44
C HIS A 58 -13.36 -17.14 49.20
N ASN A 59 -13.07 -18.44 49.22
CA ASN A 59 -13.40 -19.37 48.14
C ASN A 59 -14.86 -19.85 48.17
N LYS A 60 -15.65 -19.37 49.12
CA LYS A 60 -17.06 -19.75 49.32
C LYS A 60 -17.95 -18.63 48.82
N LYS A 61 -18.99 -18.98 48.06
CA LYS A 61 -20.06 -18.03 47.72
C LYS A 61 -20.74 -17.58 49.01
N ASP A 62 -21.41 -16.43 48.99
CA ASP A 62 -22.13 -15.93 50.17
C ASP A 62 -23.22 -16.91 50.65
N THR A 63 -23.73 -17.73 49.73
CA THR A 63 -24.69 -18.80 50.01
C THR A 63 -24.05 -20.10 50.50
N ASP A 64 -22.74 -20.29 50.38
CA ASP A 64 -22.14 -21.57 50.72
C ASP A 64 -21.98 -21.71 52.25
N PRO A 65 -22.43 -22.83 52.84
CA PRO A 65 -22.30 -23.01 54.28
C PRO A 65 -20.85 -23.31 54.68
N ILE A 66 -20.40 -22.61 55.72
CA ILE A 66 -19.09 -22.77 56.36
C ILE A 66 -19.29 -23.53 57.66
N LYS A 67 -18.66 -24.68 57.79
CA LYS A 67 -18.68 -25.46 59.02
C LYS A 67 -17.84 -24.76 60.10
N LEU A 68 -18.44 -24.47 61.25
CA LEU A 68 -17.72 -24.00 62.44
C LEU A 68 -17.07 -25.19 63.16
N ASP A 69 -15.98 -25.68 62.60
CA ASP A 69 -15.15 -26.69 63.23
C ASP A 69 -14.24 -26.09 64.33
N ARG A 70 -13.49 -26.95 65.01
CA ARG A 70 -12.55 -26.56 66.08
C ARG A 70 -11.54 -25.51 65.61
N SER A 71 -11.00 -25.66 64.40
CA SER A 71 -10.04 -24.69 63.85
C SER A 71 -10.69 -23.32 63.62
N MET A 72 -11.92 -23.26 63.10
CA MET A 72 -12.64 -21.99 62.93
C MET A 72 -12.92 -21.31 64.27
N LEU A 73 -13.30 -22.06 65.30
CA LEU A 73 -13.54 -21.51 66.64
C LEU A 73 -12.24 -21.01 67.29
N GLN A 74 -11.13 -21.72 67.11
CA GLN A 74 -9.80 -21.30 67.58
C GLN A 74 -9.30 -20.02 66.91
N ILE A 75 -9.59 -19.86 65.61
CA ILE A 75 -9.29 -18.63 64.86
C ILE A 75 -10.10 -17.45 65.43
N VAL A 76 -11.37 -17.66 65.79
CA VAL A 76 -12.22 -16.63 66.42
C VAL A 76 -11.86 -16.40 67.90
N GLY A 77 -10.90 -17.14 68.47
CA GLY A 77 -10.41 -16.95 69.84
C GLY A 77 -11.15 -17.74 70.90
N PHE A 78 -12.03 -18.66 70.52
CA PHE A 78 -12.54 -19.67 71.44
C PHE A 78 -11.43 -20.68 71.72
N ARG A 79 -10.73 -20.48 72.84
CA ARG A 79 -9.70 -21.37 73.34
C ARG A 79 -10.35 -22.32 74.33
N ASN A 80 -10.70 -23.52 73.85
CA ASN A 80 -11.03 -24.62 74.74
C ASN A 80 -9.88 -24.79 75.76
N THR A 81 -10.16 -24.55 77.04
CA THR A 81 -9.51 -25.30 78.12
C THR A 81 -9.91 -26.76 77.96
N PHE A 82 -9.21 -27.51 77.10
CA PHE A 82 -9.35 -28.96 77.03
C PHE A 82 -8.72 -29.55 78.29
N THR A 83 -9.47 -29.72 79.37
CA THR A 83 -8.98 -30.51 80.49
C THR A 83 -9.17 -31.99 80.15
N GLU A 84 -8.07 -32.72 80.05
CA GLU A 84 -8.07 -34.18 80.11
C GLU A 84 -8.67 -34.59 81.46
N LYS A 85 -9.91 -35.10 81.46
CA LYS A 85 -10.50 -35.72 82.64
C LYS A 85 -10.34 -37.22 82.52
N THR A 86 -9.41 -37.75 83.30
CA THR A 86 -9.29 -39.19 83.51
C THR A 86 -10.54 -39.66 84.25
N ASN A 87 -11.26 -40.63 83.67
CA ASN A 87 -12.37 -41.23 84.38
C ASN A 87 -11.86 -41.99 85.63
N LYS A 88 -12.77 -42.39 86.54
CA LYS A 88 -12.42 -43.19 87.73
C LYS A 88 -11.71 -44.54 87.44
N LYS A 89 -11.59 -44.93 86.17
CA LYS A 89 -10.92 -46.15 85.69
C LYS A 89 -9.58 -45.87 84.99
N GLY A 90 -9.04 -44.66 85.08
CA GLY A 90 -7.74 -44.31 84.49
C GLY A 90 -7.75 -44.10 82.97
N THR A 91 -8.91 -44.15 82.30
CA THR A 91 -9.01 -43.91 80.86
C THR A 91 -9.19 -42.42 80.60
N VAL A 92 -8.25 -41.82 79.88
CA VAL A 92 -8.36 -40.44 79.39
C VAL A 92 -9.46 -40.41 78.33
N LYS A 93 -10.57 -39.75 78.63
CA LYS A 93 -11.57 -39.38 77.62
C LYS A 93 -11.47 -37.88 77.39
N LEU A 94 -11.29 -37.50 76.14
CA LEU A 94 -11.55 -36.13 75.68
C LEU A 94 -13.04 -35.87 75.91
N MET A 95 -13.37 -35.13 76.97
CA MET A 95 -14.72 -34.61 77.17
C MET A 95 -14.88 -33.38 76.26
N ASP A 96 -15.85 -33.45 75.36
CA ASP A 96 -16.34 -32.29 74.61
C ASP A 96 -17.14 -31.41 75.59
N GLU A 97 -16.45 -30.53 76.32
CA GLU A 97 -17.15 -29.54 77.12
C GLU A 97 -17.75 -28.49 76.18
N ARG A 98 -19.07 -28.63 76.05
CA ARG A 98 -20.05 -27.86 75.29
C ARG A 98 -19.96 -26.34 75.47
N THR A 99 -19.06 -25.78 76.29
CA THR A 99 -19.04 -24.35 76.63
C THR A 99 -18.72 -23.46 75.44
N ASP A 100 -17.67 -23.72 74.66
CA ASP A 100 -17.34 -22.88 73.50
C ASP A 100 -18.34 -23.04 72.36
N PHE A 101 -18.80 -24.27 72.11
CA PHE A 101 -19.85 -24.54 71.13
C PHE A 101 -21.21 -23.93 71.55
N HIS A 102 -21.55 -23.98 72.83
CA HIS A 102 -22.74 -23.36 73.39
C HIS A 102 -22.62 -21.83 73.38
N ASN A 103 -21.44 -21.28 73.67
CA ASN A 103 -21.16 -19.85 73.57
C ASN A 103 -21.28 -19.38 72.11
N ALA A 104 -20.72 -20.13 71.16
CA ALA A 104 -20.86 -19.85 69.74
C ALA A 104 -22.33 -19.88 69.29
N LYS A 105 -23.07 -20.92 69.68
CA LYS A 105 -24.52 -21.04 69.44
C LYS A 105 -25.30 -19.91 70.08
N ARG A 106 -24.96 -19.50 71.31
CA ARG A 106 -25.58 -18.38 72.03
C ARG A 106 -25.31 -17.05 71.33
N CYS A 107 -24.10 -16.83 70.84
CA CYS A 107 -23.76 -15.65 70.03
C CYS A 107 -24.57 -15.63 68.73
N LEU A 108 -24.59 -16.72 67.97
CA LEU A 108 -25.34 -16.82 66.72
C LEU A 108 -26.86 -16.64 66.93
N THR A 109 -27.42 -17.22 67.97
CA THR A 109 -28.87 -17.13 68.29
C THR A 109 -29.28 -15.69 68.66
N LYS A 110 -28.36 -14.89 69.22
CA LYS A 110 -28.63 -13.46 69.50
C LYS A 110 -28.72 -12.62 68.23
N ILE A 111 -28.08 -13.05 67.15
CA ILE A 111 -27.89 -12.24 65.93
C ILE A 111 -28.87 -12.70 64.84
N PHE A 112 -29.07 -14.01 64.71
CA PHE A 112 -29.84 -14.59 63.61
C PHE A 112 -30.76 -15.72 64.10
N PRO A 113 -31.97 -15.85 63.51
CA PRO A 113 -32.81 -17.02 63.73
C PRO A 113 -32.12 -18.27 63.16
N CYS A 114 -32.08 -19.35 63.96
CA CYS A 114 -31.50 -20.64 63.54
C CYS A 114 -32.37 -21.31 62.47
N GLY A 115 -31.74 -21.79 61.39
CA GLY A 115 -32.34 -22.72 60.45
C GLY A 115 -32.23 -24.16 60.93
N ASN A 116 -33.07 -25.03 60.37
CA ASN A 116 -33.09 -26.46 60.66
C ASN A 116 -32.42 -27.29 59.54
N SER A 117 -32.23 -26.69 58.36
CA SER A 117 -31.65 -27.34 57.18
C SER A 117 -30.63 -26.45 56.45
N PRO A 118 -29.62 -27.02 55.76
CA PRO A 118 -28.79 -26.29 54.80
C PRO A 118 -29.59 -25.62 53.67
N ASP A 119 -30.74 -26.21 53.34
CA ASP A 119 -31.64 -25.74 52.28
C ASP A 119 -32.49 -24.53 52.72
N ASP A 120 -32.42 -24.13 54.00
CA ASP A 120 -33.05 -22.90 54.49
C ASP A 120 -32.23 -21.70 54.01
N ILE A 121 -32.38 -21.31 52.73
CA ILE A 121 -31.61 -20.24 52.07
C ILE A 121 -31.73 -18.91 52.83
N ASP A 122 -32.91 -18.65 53.40
CA ASP A 122 -33.19 -17.43 54.16
C ASP A 122 -32.54 -17.40 55.56
N LYS A 123 -31.96 -18.53 56.01
CA LYS A 123 -31.31 -18.65 57.31
C LYS A 123 -29.81 -18.50 57.20
N GLN A 124 -29.27 -17.65 58.05
CA GLN A 124 -27.86 -17.26 58.07
C GLN A 124 -26.97 -18.28 58.79
N TRP A 125 -27.55 -19.16 59.60
CA TRP A 125 -26.87 -20.30 60.21
C TRP A 125 -27.86 -21.43 60.54
N PHE A 126 -27.36 -22.65 60.63
CA PHE A 126 -28.16 -23.84 60.92
C PHE A 126 -27.32 -24.93 61.63
N ILE A 127 -28.01 -25.90 62.23
CA ILE A 127 -27.39 -27.02 62.92
C ILE A 127 -27.76 -28.31 62.22
N VAL A 128 -26.76 -29.09 61.81
CA VAL A 128 -26.96 -30.44 61.27
C VAL A 128 -26.65 -31.45 62.36
N LYS A 129 -27.66 -32.25 62.73
CA LYS A 129 -27.47 -33.39 63.62
C LYS A 129 -27.11 -34.61 62.78
N THR A 130 -25.86 -35.03 62.82
CA THR A 130 -25.47 -36.30 62.18
C THR A 130 -25.85 -37.44 63.11
N GLY A 131 -26.99 -38.09 62.83
CA GLY A 131 -27.32 -39.37 63.44
C GLY A 131 -26.27 -40.40 63.01
N SER A 132 -25.71 -41.15 63.97
CA SER A 132 -24.87 -42.31 63.62
C SER A 132 -25.68 -43.23 62.71
N PRO A 133 -25.17 -43.63 61.53
CA PRO A 133 -25.88 -44.58 60.68
C PRO A 133 -26.09 -45.86 61.50
N THR A 134 -27.37 -46.19 61.67
CA THR A 134 -27.85 -47.34 62.42
C THR A 134 -27.31 -48.63 61.81
N GLY A 135 -26.68 -49.46 62.64
CA GLY A 135 -26.24 -50.78 62.22
C GLY A 135 -25.90 -51.78 63.32
N LEU A 136 -25.67 -51.36 64.58
CA LEU A 136 -25.48 -52.28 65.71
C LEU A 136 -26.05 -51.68 67.01
N PRO A 137 -26.89 -52.41 67.76
CA PRO A 137 -27.39 -51.98 69.05
C PRO A 137 -26.29 -52.20 70.10
N VAL A 138 -25.31 -51.31 70.14
CA VAL A 138 -24.35 -51.28 71.25
C VAL A 138 -24.98 -50.48 72.39
N LEU A 139 -25.46 -51.24 73.38
CA LEU A 139 -25.56 -50.94 74.79
C LEU A 139 -25.77 -49.47 75.19
N GLN A 140 -26.97 -49.23 75.69
CA GLN A 140 -27.35 -48.19 76.66
C GLN A 140 -26.14 -47.67 77.47
N ASN A 141 -25.60 -46.53 77.05
CA ASN A 141 -25.26 -45.37 77.88
C ASN A 141 -24.51 -44.33 77.03
N GLY A 142 -25.25 -43.34 76.52
CA GLY A 142 -24.69 -42.06 76.07
C GLY A 142 -24.13 -42.02 74.65
N GLY A 143 -24.95 -42.34 73.64
CA GLY A 143 -24.65 -41.97 72.25
C GLY A 143 -24.66 -40.45 72.10
N GLN A 144 -23.49 -39.83 71.95
CA GLN A 144 -23.36 -38.40 71.72
C GLN A 144 -23.88 -38.08 70.31
N ASN A 145 -25.07 -37.49 70.22
CA ASN A 145 -25.54 -36.86 69.00
C ASN A 145 -24.55 -35.75 68.62
N LYS A 146 -23.78 -35.95 67.54
CA LYS A 146 -22.86 -34.94 67.03
C LYS A 146 -23.68 -33.86 66.33
N GLU A 147 -23.58 -32.63 66.83
CA GLU A 147 -24.15 -31.44 66.21
C GLU A 147 -23.02 -30.69 65.50
N ASP A 148 -23.19 -30.42 64.21
CA ASP A 148 -22.30 -29.54 63.45
C ASP A 148 -23.01 -28.19 63.20
N ILE A 149 -22.35 -27.08 63.53
CA ILE A 149 -22.86 -25.73 63.20
C ILE A 149 -22.32 -25.34 61.83
N TYR A 150 -23.22 -24.84 60.99
CA TYR A 150 -22.88 -24.21 59.73
C TYR A 150 -23.38 -22.77 59.72
N VAL A 151 -22.55 -21.87 59.22
CA VAL A 151 -22.84 -20.45 59.08
C VAL A 151 -22.59 -20.01 57.65
N ARG A 152 -23.40 -19.08 57.13
CA ARG A 152 -23.10 -18.40 55.87
C ARG A 152 -22.04 -17.33 56.10
N ARG A 153 -21.40 -16.86 55.02
CA ARG A 153 -20.27 -15.91 55.10
C ARG A 153 -20.62 -14.63 55.87
N GLN A 154 -21.75 -13.99 55.55
CA GLN A 154 -22.19 -12.78 56.25
C GLN A 154 -22.44 -13.03 57.74
N ALA A 155 -23.01 -14.19 58.07
CA ALA A 155 -23.25 -14.61 59.44
C ALA A 155 -21.94 -14.84 60.21
N PHE A 156 -20.93 -15.40 59.54
CA PHE A 156 -19.61 -15.60 60.12
C PHE A 156 -18.90 -14.26 60.42
N GLU A 157 -18.95 -13.29 59.51
CA GLU A 157 -18.34 -11.97 59.73
C GLU A 157 -18.96 -11.28 60.96
N ILE A 158 -20.29 -11.32 61.09
CA ILE A 158 -20.99 -10.74 62.23
C ILE A 158 -20.74 -11.56 63.50
N PHE A 159 -20.69 -12.89 63.41
CA PHE A 159 -20.30 -13.76 64.52
C PHE A 159 -18.90 -13.43 65.05
N ASN A 160 -17.93 -13.23 64.16
CA ASN A 160 -16.57 -12.85 64.52
C ASN A 160 -16.52 -11.46 65.18
N ALA A 161 -17.34 -10.51 64.73
CA ALA A 161 -17.49 -9.22 65.40
C ALA A 161 -18.09 -9.35 66.82
N VAL A 162 -19.13 -10.17 66.97
CA VAL A 162 -19.88 -10.32 68.24
C VAL A 162 -19.16 -11.22 69.25
N ALA A 163 -18.27 -12.11 68.80
CA ALA A 163 -17.47 -12.96 69.68
C ALA A 163 -16.59 -12.15 70.65
N ASN A 164 -16.20 -10.93 70.25
CA ASN A 164 -15.49 -9.95 71.06
C ASN A 164 -14.29 -10.52 71.84
N THR A 165 -13.49 -11.36 71.18
CA THR A 165 -12.21 -11.85 71.72
C THR A 165 -11.06 -11.05 71.10
N ASP A 166 -9.87 -11.06 71.71
CA ASP A 166 -8.69 -10.40 71.13
C ASP A 166 -8.33 -10.94 69.73
N LYS A 167 -8.62 -12.22 69.46
CA LYS A 167 -8.43 -12.79 68.11
C LYS A 167 -9.53 -12.33 67.16
N SER A 168 -10.77 -12.27 67.62
CA SER A 168 -11.90 -11.88 66.76
C SER A 168 -11.81 -10.40 66.35
N GLN A 169 -11.32 -9.53 67.24
CA GLN A 169 -11.00 -8.13 66.93
C GLN A 169 -9.86 -8.00 65.90
N ARG A 170 -8.77 -8.75 66.05
CA ARG A 170 -7.68 -8.80 65.06
C ARG A 170 -8.16 -9.31 63.69
N ASN A 171 -8.94 -10.38 63.67
CA ASN A 171 -9.56 -10.90 62.46
C ASN A 171 -10.46 -9.85 61.78
N MET A 172 -11.21 -9.06 62.55
CA MET A 172 -12.05 -7.99 62.00
C MET A 172 -11.22 -6.88 61.35
N ILE A 173 -10.16 -6.41 62.02
CA ILE A 173 -9.23 -5.43 61.44
C ILE A 173 -8.63 -5.99 60.15
N PHE A 174 -8.17 -7.23 60.18
CA PHE A 174 -7.63 -7.90 59.00
C PHE A 174 -8.62 -8.00 57.84
N LEU A 175 -9.86 -8.44 58.09
CA LEU A 175 -10.90 -8.55 57.07
C LEU A 175 -11.26 -7.18 56.48
N ILE A 176 -11.28 -6.12 57.29
CA ILE A 176 -11.48 -4.74 56.81
C ILE A 176 -10.31 -4.31 55.92
N THR A 177 -9.07 -4.53 56.36
CA THR A 177 -7.87 -4.22 55.58
C THR A 177 -7.88 -4.91 54.23
N ILE A 178 -8.19 -6.21 54.17
CA ILE A 178 -8.29 -6.95 52.91
C ILE A 178 -9.43 -6.42 52.03
N LYS A 179 -10.60 -6.10 52.61
CA LYS A 179 -11.72 -5.52 51.83
C LYS A 179 -11.34 -4.17 51.22
N ASN A 180 -10.66 -3.30 51.97
CA ASN A 180 -10.17 -2.03 51.45
C ASN A 180 -9.13 -2.23 50.35
N LEU A 181 -8.21 -3.18 50.55
CA LEU A 181 -7.16 -3.51 49.57
C LEU A 181 -7.76 -4.00 48.24
N VAL A 182 -8.80 -4.84 48.31
CA VAL A 182 -9.55 -5.31 47.14
C VAL A 182 -10.23 -4.13 46.44
N PHE A 183 -10.86 -3.24 47.20
CA PHE A 183 -11.54 -2.07 46.65
C PHE A 183 -10.55 -1.12 45.95
N ASP A 184 -9.41 -0.83 46.58
CA ASP A 184 -8.37 0.01 46.00
C ASP A 184 -7.80 -0.60 44.71
N TYR A 185 -7.59 -1.92 44.70
CA TYR A 185 -7.16 -2.64 43.49
C TYR A 185 -8.21 -2.54 42.37
N GLN A 186 -9.50 -2.71 42.68
CA GLN A 186 -10.58 -2.58 41.71
C GLN A 186 -10.64 -1.16 41.13
N MET A 187 -10.50 -0.14 41.97
CA MET A 187 -10.44 1.25 41.55
C MET A 187 -9.24 1.53 40.63
N TYR A 188 -8.07 1.03 41.01
CA TYR A 188 -6.87 1.12 40.18
C TYR A 188 -7.04 0.43 38.83
N PHE A 189 -7.56 -0.79 38.83
CA PHE A 189 -7.77 -1.57 37.61
C PHE A 189 -8.77 -0.89 36.67
N MET A 190 -9.87 -0.35 37.21
CA MET A 190 -10.85 0.41 36.45
C MET A 190 -10.22 1.67 35.83
N ALA A 191 -9.43 2.43 36.59
CA ALA A 191 -8.73 3.60 36.07
C ALA A 191 -7.72 3.23 34.98
N TYR A 192 -6.99 2.13 35.14
CA TYR A 192 -6.08 1.61 34.13
C TYR A 192 -6.81 1.23 32.83
N MET A 193 -7.93 0.52 32.94
CA MET A 193 -8.74 0.13 31.77
C MET A 193 -9.31 1.34 31.03
N LEU A 194 -9.84 2.32 31.75
CA LEU A 194 -10.32 3.57 31.15
C LEU A 194 -9.22 4.30 30.38
N LYS A 195 -8.03 4.42 30.98
CA LYS A 195 -6.90 5.11 30.34
C LYS A 195 -6.37 4.34 29.12
N LYS A 196 -6.42 3.01 29.17
CA LYS A 196 -6.08 2.15 28.03
C LYS A 196 -7.08 2.32 26.89
N ASP A 197 -8.37 2.41 27.19
CA ASP A 197 -9.42 2.62 26.19
C ASP A 197 -9.33 4.02 25.57
N GLU A 198 -9.06 5.05 26.37
CA GLU A 198 -8.80 6.41 25.92
C GLU A 198 -7.61 6.47 24.94
N TYR A 199 -6.49 5.81 25.28
CA TYR A 199 -5.34 5.71 24.38
C TYR A 199 -5.68 4.99 23.07
N ASN A 200 -6.43 3.88 23.14
CA ASN A 200 -6.85 3.15 21.95
C ASN A 200 -7.82 3.95 21.07
N LEU A 201 -8.67 4.80 21.66
CA LEU A 201 -9.54 5.73 20.93
C LEU A 201 -8.71 6.81 20.24
N SER A 202 -7.77 7.44 20.95
CA SER A 202 -6.86 8.44 20.37
C SER A 202 -6.11 7.90 19.15
N LEU A 203 -5.56 6.68 19.22
CA LEU A 203 -4.90 6.06 18.06
C LEU A 203 -5.82 5.82 16.86
N LYS A 204 -7.10 5.55 17.11
CA LYS A 204 -8.10 5.38 16.05
C LYS A 204 -8.47 6.72 15.44
N ASP A 205 -8.62 7.76 16.25
CA ASP A 205 -8.92 9.11 15.79
C ASP A 205 -7.78 9.66 14.90
N ASP A 206 -6.52 9.50 15.32
CA ASP A 206 -5.34 9.88 14.50
C ASP A 206 -5.35 9.18 13.13
N LYS A 207 -5.75 7.90 13.11
CA LYS A 207 -5.87 7.12 11.87
C LYS A 207 -7.03 7.60 11.00
N ILE A 208 -8.16 7.95 11.60
CA ILE A 208 -9.31 8.53 10.90
C ILE A 208 -8.92 9.86 10.26
N ASP A 209 -8.21 10.72 10.99
CA ASP A 209 -7.75 12.01 10.47
C ASP A 209 -6.79 11.85 9.29
N THR A 210 -5.84 10.92 9.41
CA THR A 210 -4.90 10.59 8.32
C THR A 210 -5.63 10.12 7.06
N LEU A 211 -6.56 9.17 7.21
CA LEU A 211 -7.35 8.65 6.08
C LEU A 211 -8.27 9.73 5.49
N THR A 212 -8.83 10.60 6.32
CA THR A 212 -9.67 11.72 5.86
C THR A 212 -8.88 12.72 5.03
N TYR A 213 -7.63 13.00 5.43
CA TYR A 213 -6.71 13.83 4.66
C TYR A 213 -6.35 13.20 3.31
N GLU A 214 -6.03 11.91 3.28
CA GLU A 214 -5.74 11.18 2.03
C GLU A 214 -6.93 11.20 1.06
N ILE A 215 -8.14 10.92 1.56
CA ILE A 215 -9.37 10.99 0.76
C ILE A 215 -9.57 12.39 0.18
N THR A 216 -9.37 13.43 0.98
CA THR A 216 -9.55 14.82 0.53
C THR A 216 -8.56 15.18 -0.58
N THR A 217 -7.30 14.74 -0.44
CA THR A 217 -6.27 14.90 -1.48
C THR A 217 -6.67 14.19 -2.77
N LEU A 218 -7.04 12.91 -2.70
CA LEU A 218 -7.46 12.13 -3.87
C LEU A 218 -8.69 12.73 -4.57
N VAL A 219 -9.67 13.23 -3.81
CA VAL A 219 -10.85 13.92 -4.38
C VAL A 219 -10.43 15.18 -5.14
N THR A 220 -9.45 15.91 -4.63
CA THR A 220 -8.96 17.15 -5.25
C THR A 220 -8.20 16.84 -6.54
N GLU A 221 -7.32 15.83 -6.53
CA GLU A 221 -6.60 15.34 -7.71
C GLU A 221 -7.56 14.82 -8.78
N ASN A 222 -8.59 14.07 -8.41
CA ASN A 222 -9.59 13.56 -9.35
C ASN A 222 -10.37 14.69 -10.02
N LYS A 223 -10.76 15.73 -9.25
CA LYS A 223 -11.38 16.93 -9.83
C LYS A 223 -10.47 17.62 -10.84
N GLN A 224 -9.17 17.74 -10.52
CA GLN A 224 -8.19 18.34 -11.43
C GLN A 224 -8.05 17.53 -12.72
N GLN A 225 -7.92 16.20 -12.62
CA GLN A 225 -7.90 15.31 -13.79
C GLN A 225 -9.18 15.42 -14.63
N SER A 226 -10.34 15.55 -14.00
CA SER A 226 -11.61 15.75 -14.69
C SER A 226 -11.62 17.05 -15.52
N TYR A 227 -11.06 18.14 -14.99
CA TYR A 227 -10.92 19.39 -15.73
C TYR A 227 -9.95 19.25 -16.92
N GLU A 228 -8.82 18.57 -16.73
CA GLU A 228 -7.85 18.32 -17.81
C GLU A 228 -8.43 17.48 -18.93
N ILE A 229 -9.19 16.42 -18.61
CA ILE A 229 -9.90 15.60 -19.60
C ILE A 229 -10.91 16.44 -20.37
N LYS A 230 -11.65 17.33 -19.69
CA LYS A 230 -12.63 18.20 -20.33
C LYS A 230 -11.97 19.18 -21.30
N ASP A 231 -10.84 19.77 -20.92
CA ASP A 231 -10.06 20.66 -21.79
C ASP A 231 -9.52 19.89 -23.02
N LEU A 232 -8.94 18.71 -22.80
CA LEU A 232 -8.42 17.87 -23.87
C LEU A 232 -9.52 17.48 -24.86
N LYS A 233 -10.71 17.14 -24.37
CA LYS A 233 -11.88 16.84 -25.20
C LYS A 233 -12.28 18.03 -26.07
N SER A 234 -12.33 19.23 -25.50
CA SER A 234 -12.61 20.47 -26.24
C SER A 234 -11.60 20.71 -27.36
N ARG A 235 -10.30 20.53 -27.08
CA ARG A 235 -9.24 20.65 -28.10
C ARG A 235 -9.40 19.62 -29.21
N PHE A 236 -9.78 18.39 -28.86
CA PHE A 236 -10.00 17.33 -29.84
C PHE A 236 -11.20 17.64 -30.75
N GLU A 237 -12.32 18.13 -30.20
CA GLU A 237 -13.48 18.57 -30.98
C GLU A 237 -13.10 19.67 -31.98
N HIS A 238 -12.30 20.66 -31.55
CA HIS A 238 -11.80 21.70 -32.47
C HIS A 238 -10.88 21.13 -33.57
N LEU A 239 -10.05 20.13 -33.27
CA LEU A 239 -9.22 19.49 -34.29
C LEU A 239 -10.05 18.71 -35.30
N MET A 240 -11.13 18.05 -34.85
CA MET A 240 -12.04 17.33 -35.72
C MET A 240 -12.76 18.28 -36.69
N THR A 241 -13.33 19.39 -36.19
CA THR A 241 -14.00 20.38 -37.06
C THR A 241 -13.03 20.98 -38.07
N ARG A 242 -11.80 21.31 -37.64
CA ARG A 242 -10.76 21.78 -38.56
C ARG A 242 -10.37 20.74 -39.62
N THR A 243 -10.40 19.46 -39.26
CA THR A 243 -10.09 18.37 -40.18
C THR A 243 -11.21 18.21 -41.22
N GLU A 244 -12.47 18.35 -40.82
CA GLU A 244 -13.63 18.39 -41.71
C GLU A 244 -13.52 19.57 -42.69
N ASP A 245 -13.24 20.79 -42.20
CA ASP A 245 -13.03 21.97 -43.05
C ASP A 245 -11.92 21.78 -44.10
N ILE A 246 -10.85 21.05 -43.75
CA ILE A 246 -9.75 20.73 -44.67
C ILE A 246 -10.20 19.71 -45.73
N HIS A 247 -11.00 18.71 -45.34
CA HIS A 247 -11.54 17.74 -46.29
C HIS A 247 -12.47 18.40 -47.30
N ASP A 248 -13.36 19.29 -46.85
CA ASP A 248 -14.26 20.02 -47.74
C ASP A 248 -13.47 20.85 -48.77
N LYS A 249 -12.46 21.61 -48.31
CA LYS A 249 -11.56 22.37 -49.21
C LYS A 249 -10.78 21.48 -50.17
N LEU A 250 -10.36 20.30 -49.72
CA LEU A 250 -9.64 19.37 -50.58
C LEU A 250 -10.55 18.83 -51.69
N ASP A 251 -11.82 18.55 -51.38
CA ASP A 251 -12.78 18.10 -52.37
C ASP A 251 -13.16 19.21 -53.35
N GLU A 252 -13.30 20.46 -52.90
CA GLU A 252 -13.42 21.63 -53.78
C GLU A 252 -12.24 21.73 -54.76
N GLN A 253 -11.00 21.61 -54.27
CA GLN A 253 -9.80 21.64 -55.12
C GLN A 253 -9.72 20.48 -56.12
N LYS A 254 -10.21 19.29 -55.75
CA LYS A 254 -10.28 18.16 -56.69
C LYS A 254 -11.24 18.44 -57.84
N ILE A 255 -12.38 19.09 -57.56
CA ILE A 255 -13.35 19.49 -58.58
C ILE A 255 -12.71 20.50 -59.53
N GLU A 256 -12.11 21.57 -58.99
CA GLU A 256 -11.42 22.61 -59.78
C GLU A 256 -10.30 22.03 -60.66
N ASN A 257 -9.48 21.12 -60.11
CA ASN A 257 -8.47 20.41 -60.90
C ASN A 257 -9.08 19.52 -61.99
N GLY A 258 -10.24 18.91 -61.74
CA GLY A 258 -10.99 18.15 -62.74
C GLY A 258 -11.42 19.02 -63.91
N GLU A 259 -11.97 20.20 -63.61
CA GLU A 259 -12.38 21.21 -64.61
C GLU A 259 -11.18 21.69 -65.43
N LEU A 260 -10.09 22.10 -64.77
CA LEU A 260 -8.85 22.51 -65.43
C LEU A 260 -8.28 21.40 -66.33
N LYS A 261 -8.32 20.14 -65.89
CA LYS A 261 -7.87 19.00 -66.70
C LYS A 261 -8.72 18.85 -67.96
N THR A 262 -10.05 19.05 -67.87
CA THR A 262 -10.92 19.05 -69.04
C THR A 262 -10.64 20.21 -70.00
N GLU A 263 -10.38 21.42 -69.48
CA GLU A 263 -9.98 22.57 -70.30
C GLU A 263 -8.65 22.33 -71.00
N VAL A 264 -7.65 21.78 -70.30
CA VAL A 264 -6.34 21.44 -70.88
C VAL A 264 -6.49 20.43 -72.01
N VAL A 265 -7.33 19.40 -71.84
CA VAL A 265 -7.63 18.44 -72.92
C VAL A 265 -8.25 19.16 -74.11
N HIS A 266 -9.22 20.04 -73.89
CA HIS A 266 -9.87 20.79 -74.97
C HIS A 266 -8.90 21.72 -75.72
N ILE A 267 -8.03 22.44 -74.99
CA ILE A 267 -6.98 23.27 -75.57
C ILE A 267 -6.00 22.40 -76.37
N ARG A 268 -5.60 21.24 -75.83
CA ARG A 268 -4.70 20.31 -76.52
C ARG A 268 -5.30 19.82 -77.83
N GLU A 269 -6.56 19.40 -77.84
CA GLU A 269 -7.29 18.99 -79.05
C GLU A 269 -7.33 20.13 -80.08
N THR A 270 -7.56 21.36 -79.62
CA THR A 270 -7.56 22.55 -80.49
C THR A 270 -6.17 22.82 -81.08
N ILE A 271 -5.11 22.72 -80.28
CA ILE A 271 -3.72 22.85 -80.74
C ILE A 271 -3.39 21.74 -81.75
N GLU A 272 -3.83 20.52 -81.50
CA GLU A 272 -3.56 19.36 -82.37
C GLU A 272 -4.24 19.54 -83.74
N GLN A 273 -5.47 20.04 -83.77
CA GLN A 273 -6.16 20.46 -85.01
C GLN A 273 -5.41 21.56 -85.77
N VAL A 274 -4.85 22.56 -85.06
CA VAL A 274 -4.04 23.62 -85.68
C VAL A 274 -2.69 23.05 -86.17
N ASN A 275 -2.05 22.16 -85.40
CA ASN A 275 -0.78 21.52 -85.75
C ASN A 275 -0.91 20.56 -86.95
N GLU A 276 -2.06 19.90 -87.14
CA GLU A 276 -2.33 19.12 -88.36
C GLU A 276 -2.22 19.97 -89.64
N HIS A 277 -2.33 21.31 -89.52
CA HIS A 277 -2.23 22.26 -90.62
C HIS A 277 -0.85 22.95 -90.71
N VAL A 278 0.09 22.61 -89.82
CA VAL A 278 1.46 23.14 -89.79
C VAL A 278 2.42 22.08 -90.32
N VAL A 279 3.26 22.47 -91.30
CA VAL A 279 4.30 21.62 -91.92
C VAL A 279 5.22 21.01 -90.85
N PRO A 280 5.58 19.71 -90.92
CA PRO A 280 6.39 19.08 -89.88
C PRO A 280 7.77 19.74 -89.76
N GLU A 281 8.13 20.12 -88.53
CA GLU A 281 9.47 20.60 -88.22
C GLU A 281 10.46 19.42 -88.13
N ILE A 282 11.68 19.71 -88.54
CA ILE A 282 12.80 18.80 -88.78
C ILE A 282 13.16 18.02 -87.51
N LYS A 283 13.28 16.69 -87.61
CA LYS A 283 13.80 15.83 -86.54
C LYS A 283 15.23 16.24 -86.16
N GLU A 284 15.40 17.01 -85.09
CA GLU A 284 16.71 17.25 -84.50
C GLU A 284 17.23 15.95 -83.86
N ARG A 285 18.41 15.51 -84.32
CA ARG A 285 19.21 14.47 -83.64
C ARG A 285 19.58 14.99 -82.26
N LEU A 286 19.14 14.29 -81.21
CA LEU A 286 19.54 14.52 -79.82
C LEU A 286 21.04 14.80 -79.73
N LEU A 287 21.38 16.04 -79.42
CA LEU A 287 22.75 16.51 -79.24
C LEU A 287 23.31 15.88 -77.97
N THR A 288 24.35 15.05 -78.11
CA THR A 288 25.08 14.48 -76.97
C THR A 288 26.01 15.56 -76.42
N ASP A 289 25.64 16.10 -75.27
CA ASP A 289 26.42 17.11 -74.57
C ASP A 289 27.28 16.46 -73.47
N HIS A 290 28.48 16.99 -73.28
CA HIS A 290 29.43 16.55 -72.27
C HIS A 290 29.47 17.53 -71.10
N PHE A 291 29.56 16.98 -69.89
CA PHE A 291 29.88 17.68 -68.66
C PHE A 291 31.30 17.31 -68.22
N VAL A 292 32.20 18.29 -68.19
CA VAL A 292 33.61 18.06 -67.87
C VAL A 292 34.03 18.93 -66.69
N ILE A 293 34.65 18.31 -65.69
CA ILE A 293 35.31 18.99 -64.57
C ILE A 293 36.81 18.96 -64.82
N LEU A 294 37.44 20.13 -64.82
CA LEU A 294 38.88 20.27 -64.75
C LEU A 294 39.30 20.64 -63.31
N HIS A 295 40.46 20.17 -62.89
CA HIS A 295 41.07 20.55 -61.62
C HIS A 295 42.49 21.05 -61.87
N ASP A 296 42.91 22.07 -61.13
CA ASP A 296 44.24 22.64 -61.24
C ASP A 296 45.24 21.83 -60.39
N HIS A 297 46.33 21.39 -60.99
CA HIS A 297 47.36 20.63 -60.30
C HIS A 297 48.07 21.45 -59.20
N ASP A 298 48.26 22.75 -59.45
CA ASP A 298 49.04 23.62 -58.56
C ASP A 298 48.15 24.35 -57.55
N ILE A 299 46.88 24.51 -57.89
CA ILE A 299 45.87 25.16 -57.06
C ILE A 299 44.80 24.12 -56.68
N THR A 300 45.08 23.36 -55.63
CA THR A 300 44.26 22.21 -55.17
C THR A 300 42.85 22.56 -54.69
N ASN A 301 42.51 23.85 -54.68
CA ASN A 301 41.20 24.37 -54.31
C ASN A 301 40.41 24.91 -55.50
N HIS A 302 40.91 24.77 -56.74
CA HIS A 302 40.33 25.37 -57.93
C HIS A 302 39.90 24.36 -58.98
N TYR A 303 38.62 24.44 -59.35
CA TYR A 303 38.01 23.61 -60.38
C TYR A 303 37.36 24.46 -61.46
N TYR A 304 37.28 23.91 -62.68
CA TYR A 304 36.64 24.55 -63.83
C TYR A 304 35.64 23.61 -64.51
N ILE A 305 34.45 24.11 -64.79
CA ILE A 305 33.38 23.35 -65.43
C ILE A 305 33.25 23.70 -66.91
N ILE A 306 33.31 22.69 -67.78
CA ILE A 306 33.05 22.82 -69.22
C ILE A 306 31.76 22.07 -69.56
N ARG A 307 30.90 22.74 -70.34
CA ARG A 307 29.64 22.20 -70.87
C ARG A 307 29.64 22.41 -72.38
N ALA A 308 29.80 21.35 -73.16
CA ALA A 308 29.84 21.48 -74.61
C ALA A 308 29.40 20.20 -75.31
N GLN A 309 28.91 20.33 -76.54
CA GLN A 309 28.63 19.21 -77.43
C GLN A 309 29.88 18.35 -77.66
N LYS A 310 29.69 17.04 -77.90
CA LYS A 310 30.78 16.10 -78.21
C LYS A 310 31.76 16.60 -79.27
N ARG A 311 31.28 17.29 -80.31
CA ARG A 311 32.12 17.86 -81.38
C ARG A 311 32.98 19.05 -80.94
N ALA A 312 32.58 19.76 -79.88
CA ALA A 312 33.20 21.00 -79.42
C ALA A 312 34.02 20.83 -78.13
N ILE A 313 33.87 19.70 -77.42
CA ILE A 313 34.48 19.49 -76.09
C ILE A 313 36.01 19.56 -76.13
N SER A 314 36.63 18.92 -77.12
CA SER A 314 38.09 18.90 -77.29
C SER A 314 38.65 20.31 -77.50
N THR A 315 37.94 21.14 -78.26
CA THR A 315 38.31 22.54 -78.49
C THR A 315 38.12 23.36 -77.21
N ALA A 316 37.03 23.17 -76.48
CA ALA A 316 36.78 23.86 -75.22
C ALA A 316 37.83 23.55 -74.16
N ILE A 317 38.19 22.26 -73.97
CA ILE A 317 39.25 21.84 -73.05
C ILE A 317 40.58 22.50 -73.46
N ARG A 318 40.93 22.50 -74.75
CA ARG A 318 42.16 23.13 -75.24
C ARG A 318 42.19 24.64 -74.95
N THR A 319 41.07 25.33 -75.14
CA THR A 319 40.97 26.77 -74.86
C THR A 319 41.16 27.07 -73.38
N VAL A 320 40.54 26.29 -72.49
CA VAL A 320 40.71 26.47 -71.03
C VAL A 320 42.14 26.16 -70.62
N LYS A 321 42.73 25.07 -71.12
CA LYS A 321 44.14 24.72 -70.85
C LYS A 321 45.13 25.77 -71.38
N LYS A 322 44.78 26.52 -72.44
CA LYS A 322 45.60 27.64 -72.91
C LYS A 322 45.63 28.81 -71.91
N LEU A 323 44.52 29.02 -71.19
CA LEU A 323 44.40 30.06 -70.17
C LEU A 323 44.91 29.59 -68.80
N HIS A 324 44.76 28.30 -68.50
CA HIS A 324 45.18 27.66 -67.26
C HIS A 324 45.96 26.35 -67.58
N PRO A 325 47.27 26.44 -67.84
CA PRO A 325 48.08 25.31 -68.32
C PRO A 325 48.09 24.09 -67.40
N ASN A 326 47.92 24.31 -66.10
CA ASN A 326 48.06 23.29 -65.07
C ASN A 326 46.76 22.53 -64.78
N MET A 327 45.68 22.85 -65.52
CA MET A 327 44.42 22.13 -65.41
C MET A 327 44.44 20.79 -66.14
N TYR A 328 44.01 19.73 -65.45
CA TYR A 328 43.78 18.41 -66.02
C TYR A 328 42.29 18.03 -65.97
N VAL A 329 41.88 17.08 -66.81
CA VAL A 329 40.50 16.59 -66.84
C VAL A 329 40.33 15.63 -65.67
N LEU A 330 39.47 15.99 -64.73
CA LEU A 330 39.18 15.20 -63.54
C LEU A 330 37.97 14.29 -63.75
N LEU A 331 36.92 14.82 -64.41
CA LEU A 331 35.71 14.08 -64.76
C LEU A 331 35.29 14.47 -66.17
N ASN A 332 34.89 13.50 -66.99
CA ASN A 332 34.27 13.74 -68.30
C ASN A 332 33.11 12.77 -68.47
N GLU A 333 31.90 13.29 -68.34
CA GLU A 333 30.70 12.49 -68.36
C GLU A 333 29.77 12.90 -69.51
N ILE A 334 29.13 11.88 -70.10
CA ILE A 334 28.13 12.07 -71.15
C ILE A 334 26.78 12.13 -70.44
N ASP A 335 26.11 13.27 -70.55
CA ASP A 335 24.80 13.47 -69.95
C ASP A 335 23.72 13.46 -71.04
N TYR A 336 22.73 12.58 -70.88
CA TYR A 336 21.59 12.45 -71.80
C TYR A 336 20.43 13.38 -71.44
N THR A 337 20.45 14.05 -70.28
CA THR A 337 19.38 14.94 -69.78
C THR A 337 19.75 16.42 -69.77
N HIS A 338 20.72 16.81 -70.61
CA HIS A 338 21.19 18.17 -70.90
C HIS A 338 22.06 18.78 -69.76
N PRO A 339 23.39 18.83 -69.91
CA PRO A 339 24.34 19.17 -68.85
C PRO A 339 24.32 20.64 -68.41
N LYS A 340 23.65 21.53 -69.15
CA LYS A 340 23.34 22.86 -68.62
C LYS A 340 22.38 22.75 -67.42
N ASN A 341 21.46 21.80 -67.43
CA ASN A 341 20.55 21.55 -66.32
C ASN A 341 21.29 20.94 -65.14
N LEU A 342 22.16 19.95 -65.37
CA LEU A 342 22.93 19.31 -64.30
C LEU A 342 23.79 20.31 -63.52
N PHE A 343 24.46 21.24 -64.20
CA PHE A 343 25.24 22.28 -63.52
C PHE A 343 24.36 23.29 -62.76
N VAL A 344 23.21 23.67 -63.34
CA VAL A 344 22.28 24.61 -62.69
C VAL A 344 21.69 23.97 -61.44
N ILE A 345 21.32 22.70 -61.48
CA ILE A 345 20.81 21.95 -60.34
C ILE A 345 21.90 21.80 -59.28
N PHE A 346 23.14 21.49 -59.67
CA PHE A 346 24.27 21.44 -58.76
C PHE A 346 24.51 22.78 -58.05
N LYS A 347 24.44 23.91 -58.77
CA LYS A 347 24.51 25.25 -58.16
C LYS A 347 23.39 25.49 -57.17
N LYS A 348 22.15 25.15 -57.57
CA LYS A 348 20.97 25.28 -56.72
C LYS A 348 21.11 24.44 -55.45
N TYR A 349 21.54 23.18 -55.57
CA TYR A 349 21.78 22.30 -54.43
C TYR A 349 22.79 22.88 -53.43
N ILE A 350 23.89 23.46 -53.90
CA ILE A 350 24.88 24.13 -53.02
C ILE A 350 24.31 25.41 -52.38
N THR A 351 23.42 26.11 -53.07
CA THR A 351 22.79 27.35 -52.57
C THR A 351 21.72 27.04 -51.52
N ASP A 352 20.91 26.01 -51.76
CA ASP A 352 19.80 25.61 -50.89
C ASP A 352 20.29 24.89 -49.62
N ASN A 353 21.47 24.27 -49.67
CA ASN A 353 22.09 23.59 -48.52
C ASN A 353 23.14 24.48 -47.84
N VAL A 354 22.72 25.16 -46.77
CA VAL A 354 23.51 26.13 -45.98
C VAL A 354 24.90 25.59 -45.59
N GLN A 355 25.02 24.28 -45.35
CA GLN A 355 26.29 23.63 -45.01
C GLN A 355 27.38 23.71 -46.10
N TYR A 356 27.01 23.88 -47.37
CA TYR A 356 27.94 23.98 -48.50
C TYR A 356 28.15 25.41 -48.97
N THR A 357 27.20 26.32 -48.73
CA THR A 357 27.26 27.71 -49.19
C THR A 357 28.46 28.48 -48.64
N SER A 358 28.89 28.16 -47.41
CA SER A 358 30.10 28.73 -46.79
C SER A 358 31.41 28.07 -47.22
N LYS A 359 31.35 26.89 -47.87
CA LYS A 359 32.50 26.03 -48.17
C LYS A 359 32.85 25.96 -49.66
N ILE A 360 31.88 26.24 -50.54
CA ILE A 360 32.03 26.14 -51.99
C ILE A 360 31.56 27.45 -52.61
N GLN A 361 32.48 28.17 -53.24
CA GLN A 361 32.21 29.40 -53.97
C GLN A 361 32.18 29.13 -55.47
N ILE A 362 31.05 29.44 -56.12
CA ILE A 362 30.88 29.25 -57.55
C ILE A 362 30.75 30.60 -58.26
N VAL A 363 31.71 30.90 -59.14
CA VAL A 363 31.71 32.13 -59.94
C VAL A 363 31.80 31.74 -61.42
N TYR A 364 30.70 31.93 -62.14
CA TYR A 364 30.52 31.45 -63.53
C TYR A 364 30.76 29.94 -63.67
N ASN A 365 31.89 29.54 -64.28
CA ASN A 365 32.34 28.17 -64.50
C ASN A 365 33.45 27.77 -63.52
N HIS A 366 33.95 28.69 -62.70
CA HIS A 366 34.96 28.40 -61.70
C HIS A 366 34.29 28.01 -60.39
N ILE A 367 34.85 26.98 -59.77
CA ILE A 367 34.48 26.55 -58.42
C ILE A 367 35.73 26.65 -57.57
N ARG A 368 35.63 27.37 -56.46
CA ARG A 368 36.64 27.42 -55.41
C ARG A 368 36.10 26.75 -54.17
N VAL A 369 36.91 25.93 -53.53
CA VAL A 369 36.52 25.21 -52.32
C VAL A 369 37.39 25.63 -51.14
N CYS A 370 36.87 25.53 -49.92
CA CYS A 370 37.64 25.75 -48.70
C CYS A 370 38.62 24.60 -48.42
N GLU A 371 39.59 24.82 -47.52
CA GLU A 371 40.71 23.89 -47.24
C GLU A 371 40.28 22.44 -47.00
N GLU A 372 39.13 22.22 -46.34
CA GLU A 372 38.57 20.89 -46.06
C GLU A 372 38.28 20.05 -47.33
N TYR A 373 38.01 20.70 -48.47
CA TYR A 373 37.65 20.05 -49.75
C TYR A 373 38.81 20.06 -50.76
N THR A 374 40.00 20.49 -50.31
CA THR A 374 41.19 20.53 -51.17
C THR A 374 41.80 19.14 -51.29
N THR A 375 42.10 18.71 -52.50
CA THR A 375 42.63 17.37 -52.74
C THR A 375 43.77 17.45 -53.75
N PRO A 376 45.02 17.10 -53.37
CA PRO A 376 46.16 17.08 -54.29
C PRO A 376 46.20 15.83 -55.18
N SER A 377 45.18 14.98 -55.15
CA SER A 377 45.10 13.77 -55.96
C SER A 377 44.67 14.10 -57.39
N THR A 378 45.06 13.26 -58.34
CA THR A 378 44.52 13.29 -59.71
C THR A 378 43.40 12.27 -59.92
N SER A 379 43.08 11.46 -58.89
CA SER A 379 42.05 10.43 -58.95
C SER A 379 40.67 11.01 -58.62
N GLN A 380 39.70 10.78 -59.50
CA GLN A 380 38.32 11.25 -59.36
C GLN A 380 37.69 10.90 -57.99
N THR A 381 37.95 9.70 -57.47
CA THR A 381 37.36 9.18 -56.23
C THR A 381 37.77 9.95 -54.99
N ASP A 382 38.88 10.67 -55.06
CA ASP A 382 39.51 11.31 -53.90
C ASP A 382 38.99 12.74 -53.72
N HIS A 383 38.40 13.33 -54.76
CA HIS A 383 37.84 14.68 -54.70
C HIS A 383 36.41 14.65 -54.13
N GLU A 384 36.24 15.26 -52.97
CA GLU A 384 34.93 15.39 -52.33
C GLU A 384 33.91 16.15 -53.21
N LEU A 385 34.36 17.13 -53.99
CA LEU A 385 33.52 17.86 -54.93
C LEU A 385 32.91 16.93 -56.00
N VAL A 386 33.67 15.92 -56.46
CA VAL A 386 33.17 14.96 -57.43
C VAL A 386 32.19 13.98 -56.79
N ARG A 387 32.41 13.57 -55.55
CA ARG A 387 31.43 12.76 -54.80
C ARG A 387 30.12 13.51 -54.57
N LEU A 388 30.20 14.80 -54.24
CA LEU A 388 29.03 15.66 -54.11
C LEU A 388 28.27 15.76 -55.44
N PHE A 389 28.99 15.90 -56.54
CA PHE A 389 28.40 15.93 -57.88
C PHE A 389 27.66 14.62 -58.22
N GLU A 390 28.28 13.46 -57.99
CA GLU A 390 27.61 12.16 -58.18
C GLU A 390 26.39 12.00 -57.27
N THR A 391 26.45 12.50 -56.04
CA THR A 391 25.29 12.49 -55.12
C THR A 391 24.12 13.27 -55.72
N VAL A 392 24.35 14.52 -56.12
CA VAL A 392 23.30 15.37 -56.74
C VAL A 392 22.72 14.69 -57.97
N LYS A 393 23.57 14.11 -58.81
CA LYS A 393 23.16 13.40 -60.02
C LYS A 393 22.29 12.18 -59.69
N THR A 394 22.66 11.36 -58.69
CA THR A 394 21.84 10.22 -58.26
C THR A 394 20.49 10.64 -57.69
N THR A 395 20.43 11.73 -56.93
CA THR A 395 19.16 12.28 -56.41
C THR A 395 18.23 12.68 -57.55
N ILE A 396 18.74 13.38 -58.58
CA ILE A 396 17.96 13.77 -59.76
C ILE A 396 17.47 12.54 -60.53
N MET A 397 18.34 11.54 -60.74
CA MET A 397 17.96 10.34 -61.48
C MET A 397 16.90 9.50 -60.75
N ASN A 398 16.85 9.58 -59.42
CA ASN A 398 15.82 8.89 -58.63
C ASN A 398 14.49 9.67 -58.64
N ASP A 399 14.50 11.00 -58.49
CA ASP A 399 13.27 11.83 -58.56
C ASP A 399 12.55 11.69 -59.92
N VAL A 400 13.31 11.57 -61.02
CA VAL A 400 12.76 11.35 -62.36
C VAL A 400 12.21 9.93 -62.54
N ARG A 401 12.76 8.93 -61.84
CA ARG A 401 12.25 7.55 -61.84
C ARG A 401 10.95 7.42 -61.06
N ASP A 402 10.87 8.09 -59.91
CA ASP A 402 9.70 8.04 -59.04
C ASP A 402 8.51 8.81 -59.64
N THR A 403 8.76 9.83 -60.47
CA THR A 403 7.70 10.51 -61.25
C THR A 403 7.25 9.76 -62.50
N MET A 404 7.99 8.76 -62.99
CA MET A 404 7.59 7.90 -64.11
C MET A 404 6.91 6.58 -63.68
N ILE A 405 6.85 6.30 -62.38
CA ILE A 405 6.17 5.13 -61.80
C ILE A 405 4.77 5.48 -61.24
N VAL A 406 4.32 6.74 -61.36
CA VAL A 406 2.96 7.19 -61.02
C VAL A 406 2.03 7.16 -62.23
#